data_AF-A0A329W7Z6-F1
#
_entry.id   AF-A0A329W7Z6-F1
#
_cell.length_a   1.000
_cell.length_b   1.000
_cell.length_c   1.000
_cell.angle_alpha   90.00
_cell.angle_beta   90.00
_cell.angle_gamma   90.00
#
_symmetry.space_group_name_H-M   'P 1'
#
loop_
_entity.id
_entity.type
_entity.pdbx_description
1 polymer ?
#
loop_
_entity_poly.entity_id
_entity_poly.type
_entity_poly.pdbx_seq_one_letter_code
_entity_poly.pdbx_strand_id
1 'polypeptide(L)'
;MNINFIVFLLLISGYLYLGTRAFPGPKWSVRLLSTFIMLFSGYINEYNTVTLIFLVILLGYAIMIFFLKNLGILSTTRNLDVLYLLGPAIYLMIFIIRWAE
;
A
#
# COMPACT_ATOMS: atom_id res chain seq x y z
N MET A 1 -21.52 11.30 -2.04
CA MET A 1 -20.18 10.74 -1.72
C MET A 1 -19.69 10.00 -2.97
N ASN A 2 -18.50 10.29 -3.48
CA ASN A 2 -18.00 9.72 -4.74
C ASN A 2 -17.69 8.21 -4.56
N ILE A 3 -18.14 7.35 -5.47
CA ILE A 3 -17.89 5.90 -5.38
C ILE A 3 -16.40 5.56 -5.38
N ASN A 4 -15.58 6.34 -6.10
CA ASN A 4 -14.13 6.18 -6.13
C ASN A 4 -13.50 6.38 -4.75
N PHE A 5 -14.05 7.29 -3.94
CA PHE A 5 -13.60 7.52 -2.57
C PHE A 5 -13.89 6.32 -1.67
N ILE A 6 -15.06 5.71 -1.79
CA ILE A 6 -15.43 4.50 -1.02
C ILE A 6 -14.50 3.33 -1.39
N VAL A 7 -14.30 3.10 -2.69
CA VAL A 7 -13.40 2.06 -3.18
C VAL A 7 -11.98 2.29 -2.70
N PHE A 8 -11.50 3.54 -2.75
CA PHE A 8 -10.18 3.90 -2.25
C PHE A 8 -9.99 3.60 -0.76
N LEU A 9 -10.96 3.96 0.09
CA LEU A 9 -10.93 3.66 1.51
C LEU A 9 -10.93 2.14 1.79
N LEU A 10 -11.70 1.37 1.03
CA LEU A 10 -11.70 -0.09 1.13
C LEU A 10 -10.34 -0.69 0.76
N LEU A 11 -9.73 -0.21 -0.33
CA LEU A 11 -8.41 -0.67 -0.77
C LEU A 11 -7.32 -0.37 0.26
N ILE A 12 -7.35 0.83 0.86
CA ILE A 12 -6.39 1.21 1.91
C ILE A 12 -6.58 0.40 3.18
N SER A 13 -7.82 0.16 3.58
CA SER A 13 -8.13 -0.68 4.75
C SER A 13 -7.65 -2.11 4.54
N GLY A 14 -7.87 -2.66 3.34
CA GLY A 14 -7.37 -3.97 2.93
C GLY A 14 -5.84 -4.00 2.91
N TYR A 15 -5.19 -2.96 2.39
CA TYR A 15 -3.74 -2.82 2.35
C TYR A 15 -3.16 -2.85 3.77
N LEU A 16 -3.73 -2.10 4.71
CA LEU A 16 -3.27 -2.07 6.09
C LEU A 16 -3.49 -3.43 6.78
N TYR A 17 -4.66 -4.04 6.62
CA TYR A 17 -4.99 -5.31 7.25
C TYR A 17 -4.17 -6.48 6.70
N LEU A 18 -4.10 -6.63 5.38
CA LEU A 18 -3.37 -7.74 4.75
C LEU A 18 -1.87 -7.51 4.78
N GLY A 19 -1.41 -6.28 4.56
CA GLY A 19 -0.02 -5.91 4.70
C GLY A 19 0.52 -6.20 6.09
N THR A 20 -0.31 -6.05 7.14
CA THR A 20 0.15 -6.35 8.49
C THR A 20 0.38 -7.83 8.78
N ARG A 21 -0.42 -8.69 8.15
CA ARG A 21 -0.31 -10.15 8.25
C ARG A 21 0.75 -10.74 7.32
N ALA A 22 0.83 -10.21 6.11
CA ALA A 22 1.81 -10.61 5.09
C ALA A 22 3.22 -10.23 5.53
N PHE A 23 3.42 -8.99 5.98
CA PHE A 23 4.72 -8.40 6.28
C PHE A 23 4.78 -7.94 7.75
N PRO A 24 5.08 -8.83 8.71
CA PRO A 24 5.10 -8.46 10.13
C PRO A 24 6.35 -7.66 10.55
N GLY A 25 7.44 -7.70 9.75
CA GLY A 25 8.73 -7.11 10.10
C GLY A 25 8.75 -5.59 10.31
N PRO A 26 8.02 -4.77 9.53
CA PRO A 26 7.98 -3.33 9.72
C PRO A 26 7.35 -2.89 11.04
N LYS A 27 7.87 -1.84 11.69
CA LYS A 27 7.22 -1.24 12.86
C LYS A 27 5.82 -0.73 12.49
N TRP A 28 4.87 -0.81 13.41
CA TRP A 28 3.49 -0.32 13.21
C TRP A 28 3.45 1.16 12.79
N SER A 29 4.31 1.99 13.39
CA SER A 29 4.44 3.41 13.05
C SER A 29 4.85 3.64 11.58
N VAL A 30 5.75 2.81 11.04
CA VAL A 30 6.20 2.92 9.64
C VAL A 30 5.07 2.51 8.69
N ARG A 31 4.28 1.50 9.06
CA ARG A 31 3.09 1.09 8.28
C ARG A 31 2.02 2.18 8.28
N LEU A 32 1.71 2.77 9.43
CA LEU A 32 0.79 3.90 9.51
C LEU A 32 1.26 5.08 8.66
N LEU A 33 2.55 5.45 8.77
CA LEU A 33 3.12 6.52 7.95
C LEU A 33 2.96 6.25 6.46
N SER A 34 3.30 5.03 6.02
CA SER A 34 3.10 4.57 4.65
C SER A 34 1.64 4.67 4.19
N THR A 35 0.68 4.33 5.05
CA THR A 35 -0.75 4.45 4.75
C THR A 35 -1.21 5.89 4.67
N PHE A 36 -0.73 6.77 5.57
CA PHE A 36 -1.01 8.21 5.49
C PHE A 36 -0.48 8.81 4.20
N ILE A 37 0.74 8.45 3.81
CA ILE A 37 1.33 8.84 2.52
C ILE A 37 0.42 8.45 1.35
N MET A 38 -0.10 7.23 1.34
CA MET A 38 -1.03 6.78 0.28
C MET A 38 -2.36 7.54 0.33
N LEU A 39 -2.92 7.79 1.51
CA LEU A 39 -4.15 8.57 1.70
C LEU A 39 -4.00 9.98 1.13
N PHE A 40 -2.92 10.68 1.51
CA PHE A 40 -2.65 12.05 1.04
C PHE A 40 -2.42 12.09 -0.47
N SER A 41 -1.60 11.19 -0.99
CA SER A 41 -1.32 11.15 -2.42
C SER A 41 -2.57 10.81 -3.25
N GLY A 42 -3.42 9.91 -2.76
CA GLY A 42 -4.69 9.61 -3.45
C GLY A 42 -5.71 10.73 -3.38
N TYR A 43 -5.81 11.47 -2.27
CA TYR A 43 -6.68 12.65 -2.19
C TYR A 43 -6.29 13.71 -3.23
N ILE A 44 -5.00 13.96 -3.39
CA ILE A 44 -4.47 14.98 -4.31
C ILE A 44 -4.68 14.58 -5.77
N ASN A 45 -4.51 13.29 -6.08
CA ASN A 45 -4.83 12.77 -7.42
C ASN A 45 -6.33 12.57 -7.63
N GLU A 46 -7.19 13.15 -6.78
CA GLU A 46 -8.66 13.03 -6.82
C GLU A 46 -9.17 11.58 -6.88
N TYR A 47 -8.41 10.67 -6.28
CA TYR A 47 -8.68 9.23 -6.34
C TYR A 47 -8.77 8.70 -7.78
N ASN A 48 -7.93 9.22 -8.67
CA ASN A 48 -7.95 8.82 -10.08
C ASN A 48 -7.70 7.32 -10.27
N THR A 49 -8.03 6.85 -11.46
CA THR A 49 -7.89 5.45 -11.87
C THR A 49 -6.47 4.91 -11.68
N VAL A 50 -5.43 5.72 -11.92
CA VAL A 50 -4.02 5.30 -11.78
C VAL A 50 -3.68 4.99 -10.32
N THR A 51 -4.11 5.85 -9.39
CA THR A 51 -3.90 5.63 -7.95
C THR A 51 -4.61 4.37 -7.48
N LEU A 52 -5.86 4.17 -7.93
CA LEU A 52 -6.65 2.99 -7.63
C LEU A 52 -6.00 1.71 -8.17
N ILE A 53 -5.54 1.72 -9.44
CA ILE A 53 -4.83 0.59 -10.06
C ILE A 53 -3.57 0.25 -9.24
N PHE A 54 -2.79 1.26 -8.86
CA PHE A 54 -1.58 1.04 -8.06
C PHE A 54 -1.89 0.40 -6.70
N LEU A 55 -2.93 0.88 -6.00
CA LEU A 55 -3.41 0.28 -4.76
C LEU A 55 -3.85 -1.17 -4.93
N VAL A 56 -4.57 -1.48 -6.01
CA VAL A 56 -4.98 -2.86 -6.34
C VAL A 56 -3.76 -3.76 -6.55
N ILE A 57 -2.73 -3.29 -7.24
CA ILE A 57 -1.49 -4.05 -7.45
C ILE A 57 -0.79 -4.33 -6.11
N LEU A 58 -0.63 -3.31 -5.25
CA LEU A 58 -0.01 -3.48 -3.93
C LEU A 58 -0.81 -4.43 -3.03
N LEU A 59 -2.14 -4.33 -3.08
CA LEU A 59 -3.03 -5.23 -2.35
C LEU A 59 -2.92 -6.67 -2.86
N GLY A 60 -2.92 -6.87 -4.18
CA GLY A 60 -2.72 -8.18 -4.81
C GLY A 60 -1.39 -8.80 -4.43
N TYR A 61 -0.33 -7.99 -4.37
CA TYR A 61 0.98 -8.43 -3.90
C TYR A 61 0.95 -8.87 -2.42
N ALA A 62 0.31 -8.10 -1.55
CA ALA A 62 0.15 -8.48 -0.15
C ALA A 62 -0.65 -9.78 0.03
N ILE A 63 -1.72 -9.97 -0.75
CA ILE A 63 -2.53 -11.20 -0.77
C ILE A 63 -1.66 -12.39 -1.19
N MET A 64 -0.90 -12.25 -2.29
CA MET A 64 -0.04 -13.32 -2.81
C MET A 64 0.98 -13.75 -1.76
N ILE A 65 1.67 -12.81 -1.12
CA ILE A 65 2.65 -13.14 -0.07
C ILE A 65 1.98 -13.77 1.14
N PHE A 66 0.83 -13.26 1.59
CA PHE A 66 0.06 -13.85 2.68
C PHE A 66 -0.31 -15.31 2.38
N PHE A 67 -0.76 -15.59 1.16
CA PHE A 67 -1.12 -16.93 0.72
C PHE A 67 0.09 -17.87 0.66
N LEU A 68 1.18 -17.46 0.02
CA LEU A 68 2.42 -18.24 -0.07
C LEU A 68 3.01 -18.55 1.31
N LYS A 69 2.88 -17.62 2.26
CA LYS A 69 3.28 -17.81 3.65
C LYS A 69 2.40 -18.85 4.37
N ASN A 70 1.08 -18.79 4.18
CA ASN A 70 0.16 -19.77 4.78
C ASN A 70 0.35 -21.18 4.19
N LEU A 71 0.82 -21.30 2.95
CA LEU A 71 1.20 -22.57 2.35
C LEU A 71 2.56 -23.10 2.83
N GLY A 72 3.29 -22.35 3.65
CA GLY A 72 4.63 -22.73 4.13
C GLY A 72 5.73 -22.63 3.07
N ILE A 73 5.44 -22.06 1.89
CA ILE A 73 6.40 -21.91 0.79
C ILE A 73 7.43 -20.82 1.13
N LEU A 74 6.98 -19.75 1.78
CA LEU A 74 7.82 -18.64 2.20
C LEU A 74 8.09 -18.68 3.71
N SER A 75 9.34 -18.96 4.09
CA SER A 75 9.79 -18.97 5.50
C SER A 75 10.24 -17.59 5.99
N THR A 76 10.70 -16.70 5.10
CA THR A 76 11.16 -15.35 5.46
C THR A 76 10.70 -14.29 4.45
N THR A 77 10.24 -13.14 4.93
CA THR A 77 9.77 -12.02 4.08
C THR A 77 10.60 -10.75 4.22
N ARG A 78 11.72 -10.76 4.97
CA ARG A 78 12.47 -9.54 5.35
C ARG A 78 12.78 -8.60 4.17
N ASN A 79 13.21 -9.13 3.02
CA ASN A 79 13.51 -8.31 1.84
C ASN A 79 12.24 -7.82 1.13
N LEU A 80 11.15 -8.59 1.21
CA LEU A 80 9.85 -8.25 0.65
C LEU A 80 9.12 -7.19 1.50
N ASP A 81 9.34 -7.21 2.82
CA ASP A 81 8.81 -6.22 3.76
C ASP A 81 9.27 -4.80 3.38
N VAL A 82 10.55 -4.64 3.00
CA VAL A 82 11.13 -3.35 2.59
C VAL A 82 10.56 -2.91 1.24
N LEU A 83 10.48 -3.83 0.26
CA LEU A 83 9.89 -3.55 -1.05
C LEU A 83 8.42 -3.11 -0.96
N TYR A 84 7.66 -3.75 -0.06
CA TYR A 84 6.27 -3.40 0.18
C TYR A 84 6.10 -2.00 0.75
N LEU A 85 6.99 -1.58 1.66
CA LEU A 85 7.01 -0.22 2.21
C LEU A 85 7.54 0.83 1.22
N LEU A 86 8.39 0.44 0.27
CA LEU A 86 8.93 1.34 -0.75
C LEU A 86 7.89 1.75 -1.79
N GLY A 87 6.89 0.91 -2.10
CA GLY A 87 5.82 1.27 -3.03
C GLY A 87 5.12 2.60 -2.68
N PRO A 88 4.63 2.75 -1.44
CA PRO A 88 4.11 4.02 -0.91
C PRO A 88 5.10 5.18 -0.96
N ALA A 89 6.40 4.93 -0.73
CA ALA A 89 7.44 5.96 -0.80
C ALA A 89 7.70 6.45 -2.23
N ILE A 90 7.63 5.57 -3.24
CA ILE A 90 7.69 5.97 -4.66
C ILE A 90 6.52 6.89 -4.99
N TYR A 91 5.33 6.56 -4.50
CA TYR A 91 4.14 7.39 -4.70
C TYR A 91 4.24 8.75 -3.98
N LEU A 92 4.91 8.80 -2.82
CA LEU A 92 5.28 10.06 -2.16
C LEU A 92 6.25 10.89 -3.00
N MET A 93 7.27 10.27 -3.61
CA MET A 93 8.22 11.00 -4.46
C MET A 93 7.52 11.63 -5.67
N ILE A 94 6.62 10.90 -6.33
CA ILE A 94 5.79 11.44 -7.42
C ILE A 94 4.95 12.61 -6.92
N PHE A 95 4.40 12.54 -5.70
CA PHE A 95 3.69 13.65 -5.06
C PHE A 95 4.59 14.88 -4.84
N ILE A 96 5.79 14.71 -4.26
CA ILE A 96 6.71 15.84 -3.98
C ILE A 96 7.08 16.54 -5.28
N ILE A 97 7.34 15.78 -6.35
CA ILE A 97 7.66 16.32 -7.68
C ILE A 97 6.48 17.13 -8.22
N ARG A 98 5.26 16.57 -8.21
CA ARG A 98 4.05 17.25 -8.71
C ARG A 98 3.64 18.47 -7.91
N TRP A 99 3.93 18.52 -6.61
CA TRP A 99 3.63 19.69 -5.78
C TRP A 99 4.62 20.83 -6.02
N ALA A 100 5.89 20.50 -6.32
CA ALA A 100 6.95 21.48 -6.50
C ALA A 100 6.88 22.22 -7.85
N GLU A 101 6.07 21.73 -8.79
CA GLU A 101 5.71 22.38 -10.07
C GLU A 101 4.60 23.42 -9.89
#